data_AF-A0A536SPR5-F1
#
_entry.id   AF-A0A536SPR5-F1
#
_cell.length_a   1.000
_cell.length_b   1.000
_cell.length_c   1.000
_cell.angle_alpha   90.00
_cell.angle_beta   90.00
_cell.angle_gamma   90.00
#
_symmetry.space_group_name_H-M   'P 1'
#
loop_
_entity.id
_entity.type
_entity.pdbx_description
1 polymer ?
#
loop_
_entity_poly.entity_id
_entity_poly.type
_entity_poly.pdbx_seq_one_letter_code
_entity_poly.pdbx_strand_id
1 'polypeptide(L)'
;MNRSCFCGKVNTSGAAFSATLDFSEAVFRSDSTFEGCVFKDLVTASPVYFLESVTFSRSNFEDISNFKGSHWKGDTSFSEAVFKRLVEFSGATFEEPVGFDRTEFHESAGFSKTQFQSTPLFHSAKFMMGCNFGGSKFSEPPQFYSAEFHQDTSFFGASFQLGAMPPSEAA
;
A
#
# COMPACT_ATOMS: atom_id res chain seq x y z
N MET A 1 -8.80 -21.24 12.59
CA MET A 1 -8.14 -19.92 12.54
C MET A 1 -6.64 -20.18 12.57
N ASN A 2 -5.99 -20.20 11.41
CA ASN A 2 -4.56 -20.46 11.29
C ASN A 2 -3.87 -19.11 11.10
N ARG A 3 -3.26 -18.57 12.16
CA ARG A 3 -2.42 -17.38 12.05
C ARG A 3 -1.03 -17.83 11.62
N SER A 4 -0.72 -17.65 10.34
CA SER A 4 0.63 -17.87 9.83
C SER A 4 1.57 -16.84 10.46
N CYS A 5 2.71 -17.28 10.99
CA CYS A 5 3.69 -16.37 11.55
C CYS A 5 5.07 -16.61 10.94
N PHE A 6 5.64 -15.56 10.38
CA PHE A 6 6.96 -15.53 9.79
C PHE A 6 7.90 -14.81 10.74
N CYS A 7 8.66 -15.58 11.52
CA CYS A 7 9.63 -15.07 12.50
C CYS A 7 11.03 -14.81 11.91
N GLY A 8 11.26 -15.23 10.67
CA GLY A 8 12.51 -14.99 9.95
C GLY A 8 12.25 -14.12 8.71
N LYS A 9 13.35 -13.65 8.09
CA LYS A 9 13.26 -12.88 6.84
C LYS A 9 12.59 -13.72 5.76
N VAL A 10 11.62 -13.13 5.07
CA VAL A 10 10.97 -13.76 3.92
C VAL A 10 11.58 -13.15 2.66
N ASN A 11 12.18 -14.00 1.83
CA ASN A 11 12.70 -13.57 0.54
C ASN A 11 12.05 -14.40 -0.56
N THR A 12 11.25 -13.75 -1.37
CA THR A 12 10.61 -14.35 -2.55
C THR A 12 10.89 -13.54 -3.81
N SER A 13 11.98 -12.76 -3.85
CA SER A 13 12.25 -11.87 -4.98
C SER A 13 12.21 -12.62 -6.32
N GLY A 14 11.47 -12.08 -7.29
CA GLY A 14 11.27 -12.69 -8.61
C GLY A 14 10.37 -13.93 -8.64
N ALA A 15 9.76 -14.33 -7.52
CA ALA A 15 8.89 -15.50 -7.48
C ALA A 15 7.57 -15.26 -8.23
N ALA A 16 7.03 -16.33 -8.82
CA ALA A 16 5.72 -16.32 -9.44
C ALA A 16 4.75 -17.20 -8.65
N PHE A 17 3.71 -16.59 -8.08
CA PHE A 17 2.62 -17.26 -7.39
C PHE A 17 1.49 -17.50 -8.38
N SER A 18 1.26 -18.78 -8.72
CA SER A 18 0.27 -19.19 -9.72
C SER A 18 -1.07 -19.67 -9.14
N ALA A 19 -1.22 -19.58 -7.82
CA ALA A 19 -2.43 -19.93 -7.09
C ALA A 19 -2.73 -18.84 -6.07
N THR A 20 -3.97 -18.79 -5.61
CA THR A 20 -4.45 -17.88 -4.57
C THR A 20 -3.49 -17.87 -3.38
N LEU A 21 -3.07 -16.67 -2.98
CA LEU A 21 -2.16 -16.45 -1.87
C LEU A 21 -2.92 -15.84 -0.70
N ASP A 22 -2.97 -16.56 0.41
CA ASP A 22 -3.69 -16.15 1.62
C ASP A 22 -2.73 -15.84 2.76
N PHE A 23 -2.61 -14.56 3.07
CA PHE A 23 -1.94 -13.98 4.22
C PHE A 23 -2.92 -13.39 5.24
N SER A 24 -4.19 -13.81 5.21
CA SER A 24 -5.18 -13.38 6.19
C SER A 24 -4.71 -13.76 7.60
N GLU A 25 -4.70 -12.76 8.48
CA GLU A 25 -4.19 -12.80 9.84
C GLU A 25 -2.70 -13.19 9.97
N ALA A 26 -1.93 -13.14 8.88
CA ALA A 26 -0.51 -13.45 8.92
C ALA A 26 0.28 -12.33 9.62
N VAL A 27 1.34 -12.72 10.32
CA VAL A 27 2.26 -11.80 11.02
C VAL A 27 3.68 -12.02 10.54
N PHE A 28 4.26 -11.01 9.90
CA PHE A 28 5.66 -10.94 9.50
C PHE A 28 6.42 -10.12 10.54
N ARG A 29 7.36 -10.76 11.24
CA ARG A 29 8.15 -10.14 12.33
C ARG A 29 9.55 -9.70 11.91
N SER A 30 9.86 -9.79 10.62
CA SER A 30 11.18 -9.51 10.07
C SER A 30 11.03 -8.99 8.65
N ASP A 31 12.08 -8.35 8.15
CA ASP A 31 12.15 -7.84 6.79
C ASP A 31 11.64 -8.87 5.78
N SER A 32 10.75 -8.43 4.90
CA SER A 32 10.14 -9.29 3.89
C SER A 32 10.28 -8.66 2.50
N THR A 33 10.74 -9.43 1.52
CA THR A 33 10.84 -8.97 0.13
C THR A 33 10.05 -9.87 -0.80
N PHE A 34 9.16 -9.21 -1.54
CA PHE A 34 8.40 -9.73 -2.66
C PHE A 34 8.77 -8.95 -3.94
N GLU A 35 9.98 -8.37 -3.99
CA GLU A 35 10.41 -7.54 -5.12
C GLU A 35 10.37 -8.33 -6.45
N GLY A 36 9.79 -7.74 -7.49
CA GLY A 36 9.71 -8.34 -8.81
C GLY A 36 8.84 -9.60 -8.89
N CYS A 37 7.97 -9.84 -7.90
CA CYS A 37 7.09 -10.99 -7.90
C CYS A 37 5.96 -10.88 -8.92
N VAL A 38 5.42 -12.02 -9.35
CA VAL A 38 4.18 -12.09 -10.14
C VAL A 38 3.13 -12.86 -9.37
N PHE A 39 2.04 -12.20 -9.00
CA PHE A 39 0.85 -12.80 -8.38
C PHE A 39 -0.22 -12.97 -9.44
N LYS A 40 -0.38 -14.19 -9.95
CA LYS A 40 -1.29 -14.46 -11.08
C LYS A 40 -2.76 -14.61 -10.69
N ASP A 41 -3.01 -14.81 -9.40
CA ASP A 41 -4.31 -15.13 -8.83
C ASP A 41 -4.52 -14.28 -7.57
N LEU A 42 -5.71 -14.33 -6.99
CA LEU A 42 -6.17 -13.56 -5.84
C LEU A 42 -5.14 -13.53 -4.70
N VAL A 43 -4.82 -12.32 -4.23
CA VAL A 43 -4.04 -12.10 -3.00
C VAL A 43 -4.98 -11.63 -1.90
N THR A 44 -5.10 -12.42 -0.83
CA THR A 44 -5.90 -12.06 0.35
C THR A 44 -5.00 -11.81 1.53
N ALA A 45 -5.06 -10.61 2.10
CA ALA A 45 -4.20 -10.15 3.18
C ALA A 45 -4.98 -9.22 4.13
N SER A 46 -6.16 -9.67 4.57
CA SER A 46 -7.16 -8.85 5.26
C SER A 46 -7.61 -9.48 6.60
N PRO A 47 -7.05 -9.07 7.76
CA PRO A 47 -5.90 -8.17 7.93
C PRO A 47 -4.57 -8.93 7.86
N VAL A 48 -3.50 -8.28 7.42
CA VAL A 48 -2.11 -8.77 7.55
C VAL A 48 -1.31 -7.80 8.43
N TYR A 49 -0.26 -8.29 9.09
CA TYR A 49 0.63 -7.49 9.94
C TYR A 49 2.08 -7.62 9.49
N PHE A 50 2.66 -6.53 8.99
CA PHE A 50 4.10 -6.40 8.75
C PHE A 50 4.69 -5.54 9.86
N LEU A 51 5.48 -6.15 10.75
CA LEU A 51 6.08 -5.47 11.90
C LEU A 51 7.41 -4.78 11.56
N GLU A 52 8.05 -5.20 10.48
CA GLU A 52 9.30 -4.66 9.93
C GLU A 52 9.09 -4.31 8.46
N SER A 53 10.13 -3.80 7.79
CA SER A 53 10.05 -3.32 6.41
C SER A 53 9.61 -4.40 5.42
N VAL A 54 8.80 -4.00 4.43
CA VAL A 54 8.36 -4.88 3.35
C VAL A 54 8.40 -4.19 1.99
N THR A 55 8.90 -4.89 0.98
CA THR A 55 8.90 -4.41 -0.40
C THR A 55 8.15 -5.35 -1.33
N PHE A 56 7.29 -4.75 -2.15
CA PHE A 56 6.63 -5.31 -3.33
C PHE A 56 7.07 -4.55 -4.59
N SER A 57 8.19 -3.84 -4.56
CA SER A 57 8.63 -3.02 -5.70
C SER A 57 8.72 -3.87 -6.98
N ARG A 58 8.35 -3.29 -8.13
CA ARG A 58 8.36 -3.95 -9.45
C ARG A 58 7.51 -5.24 -9.54
N SER A 59 6.61 -5.47 -8.59
CA SER A 59 5.74 -6.64 -8.61
C SER A 59 4.53 -6.45 -9.51
N ASN A 60 4.01 -7.56 -10.03
CA ASN A 60 2.81 -7.59 -10.85
C ASN A 60 1.70 -8.36 -10.14
N PHE A 61 0.58 -7.70 -9.87
CA PHE A 61 -0.64 -8.30 -9.35
C PHE A 61 -1.63 -8.41 -10.50
N GLU A 62 -1.77 -9.61 -11.04
CA GLU A 62 -2.60 -9.85 -12.24
C GLU A 62 -4.09 -10.00 -11.92
N ASP A 63 -4.42 -10.31 -10.67
CA ASP A 63 -5.78 -10.42 -10.16
C ASP A 63 -6.00 -9.51 -8.93
N ILE A 64 -7.21 -9.57 -8.35
CA ILE A 64 -7.64 -8.77 -7.21
C ILE A 64 -6.67 -8.93 -6.04
N SER A 65 -6.37 -7.81 -5.38
CA SER A 65 -5.51 -7.77 -4.20
C SER A 65 -6.23 -7.10 -3.04
N ASN A 66 -6.46 -7.84 -1.96
CA ASN A 66 -7.22 -7.38 -0.80
C ASN A 66 -6.31 -7.24 0.44
N PHE A 67 -5.96 -6.00 0.77
CA PHE A 67 -5.20 -5.60 1.95
C PHE A 67 -6.07 -4.84 2.97
N LYS A 68 -7.38 -5.09 3.00
CA LYS A 68 -8.30 -4.40 3.89
C LYS A 68 -7.92 -4.59 5.37
N GLY A 69 -7.86 -3.49 6.12
CA GLY A 69 -7.51 -3.53 7.54
C GLY A 69 -6.08 -4.01 7.84
N SER A 70 -5.19 -4.03 6.85
CA SER A 70 -3.78 -4.38 7.03
C SER A 70 -3.02 -3.36 7.87
N HIS A 71 -1.97 -3.81 8.55
CA HIS A 71 -1.13 -2.99 9.41
C HIS A 71 0.34 -3.11 8.97
N TRP A 72 0.93 -1.95 8.66
CA TRP A 72 2.28 -1.83 8.12
C TRP A 72 3.07 -0.94 9.07
N LYS A 73 3.89 -1.57 9.92
CA LYS A 73 4.69 -0.88 10.93
C LYS A 73 6.07 -0.47 10.44
N GLY A 74 6.63 -1.19 9.47
CA GLY A 74 7.89 -0.83 8.85
C GLY A 74 7.69 -0.14 7.52
N ASP A 75 8.79 0.42 7.00
CA ASP A 75 8.85 1.03 5.67
C ASP A 75 8.27 0.09 4.62
N THR A 76 7.33 0.60 3.83
CA THR A 76 6.62 -0.19 2.82
C THR A 76 6.82 0.39 1.44
N SER A 77 7.16 -0.44 0.46
CA SER A 77 7.27 0.00 -0.94
C SER A 77 6.45 -0.88 -1.88
N PHE A 78 5.61 -0.23 -2.67
CA PHE A 78 4.96 -0.72 -3.88
C PHE A 78 5.52 -0.01 -5.12
N SER A 79 6.69 0.62 -5.04
CA SER A 79 7.23 1.42 -6.14
C SER A 79 7.41 0.59 -7.41
N GLU A 80 7.00 1.14 -8.55
CA GLU A 80 6.96 0.46 -9.86
C GLU A 80 6.09 -0.82 -9.90
N ALA A 81 5.21 -1.04 -8.91
CA ALA A 81 4.28 -2.16 -8.95
C ALA A 81 3.13 -1.92 -9.95
N VAL A 82 2.55 -3.01 -10.44
CA VAL A 82 1.42 -2.98 -11.38
C VAL A 82 0.26 -3.79 -10.79
N PHE A 83 -0.86 -3.12 -10.56
CA PHE A 83 -2.14 -3.75 -10.20
C PHE A 83 -3.04 -3.77 -11.43
N LYS A 84 -3.21 -4.95 -12.05
CA LYS A 84 -4.06 -5.11 -13.25
C LYS A 84 -5.54 -5.09 -12.94
N ARG A 85 -5.92 -5.43 -11.71
CA ARG A 85 -7.29 -5.51 -11.20
C ARG A 85 -7.46 -4.64 -9.94
N LEU A 86 -8.67 -4.65 -9.40
CA LEU A 86 -9.00 -3.95 -8.16
C LEU A 86 -8.01 -4.25 -7.03
N VAL A 87 -7.56 -3.19 -6.36
CA VAL A 87 -6.79 -3.28 -5.12
C VAL A 87 -7.50 -2.53 -4.00
N GLU A 88 -7.53 -3.15 -2.81
CA GLU A 88 -8.24 -2.62 -1.65
C GLU A 88 -7.33 -2.49 -0.43
N PHE A 89 -7.11 -1.25 0.03
CA PHE A 89 -6.41 -0.90 1.26
C PHE A 89 -7.35 -0.30 2.31
N SER A 90 -8.68 -0.40 2.13
CA SER A 90 -9.61 0.26 3.05
C SER A 90 -9.38 -0.11 4.51
N GLY A 91 -9.30 0.90 5.37
CA GLY A 91 -9.02 0.73 6.80
C GLY A 91 -7.60 0.26 7.13
N ALA A 92 -6.68 0.21 6.17
CA ALA A 92 -5.28 -0.09 6.44
C ALA A 92 -4.62 1.03 7.26
N THR A 93 -3.55 0.68 7.97
CA THR A 93 -2.74 1.63 8.75
C THR A 93 -1.27 1.48 8.36
N PHE A 94 -0.68 2.57 7.86
CA PHE A 94 0.74 2.71 7.58
C PHE A 94 1.34 3.61 8.66
N GLU A 95 2.15 3.03 9.55
CA GLU A 95 2.81 3.76 10.64
C GLU A 95 4.09 4.47 10.16
N GLU A 96 4.75 3.90 9.15
CA GLU A 96 5.96 4.43 8.50
C GLU A 96 5.66 4.81 7.03
N PRO A 97 6.59 5.50 6.33
CA PRO A 97 6.40 5.89 4.94
C PRO A 97 6.03 4.72 4.03
N VAL A 98 5.04 4.97 3.16
CA VAL A 98 4.65 4.04 2.09
C VAL A 98 4.87 4.68 0.72
N GLY A 99 5.65 3.98 -0.11
CA GLY A 99 5.95 4.40 -1.48
C GLY A 99 5.08 3.69 -2.51
N PHE A 100 4.34 4.44 -3.31
CA PHE A 100 3.61 4.03 -4.51
C PHE A 100 4.17 4.70 -5.77
N ASP A 101 5.43 5.13 -5.74
CA ASP A 101 6.06 5.84 -6.86
C ASP A 101 6.03 5.00 -8.13
N ARG A 102 5.58 5.57 -9.26
CA ARG A 102 5.45 4.90 -10.56
C ARG A 102 4.57 3.64 -10.52
N THR A 103 3.70 3.52 -9.52
CA THR A 103 2.74 2.41 -9.44
C THR A 103 1.64 2.63 -10.47
N GLU A 104 1.22 1.57 -11.15
CA GLU A 104 0.09 1.61 -12.08
C GLU A 104 -1.11 0.84 -11.52
N PHE A 105 -2.24 1.53 -11.37
CA PHE A 105 -3.53 0.97 -10.99
C PHE A 105 -4.45 0.97 -12.23
N HIS A 106 -4.63 -0.20 -12.84
CA HIS A 106 -5.39 -0.34 -14.09
C HIS A 106 -6.90 -0.43 -13.85
N GLU A 107 -7.32 -0.85 -12.66
CA GLU A 107 -8.71 -0.80 -12.19
C GLU A 107 -8.82 0.06 -10.91
N SER A 108 -9.97 -0.03 -10.22
CA SER A 108 -10.25 0.80 -9.05
C SER A 108 -9.26 0.55 -7.91
N ALA A 109 -8.78 1.64 -7.29
CA ALA A 109 -7.91 1.61 -6.13
C ALA A 109 -8.64 2.16 -4.89
N GLY A 110 -8.84 1.31 -3.89
CA GLY A 110 -9.52 1.65 -2.64
C GLY A 110 -8.53 2.01 -1.53
N PHE A 111 -8.63 3.22 -0.99
CA PHE A 111 -7.89 3.70 0.17
C PHE A 111 -8.83 4.29 1.23
N SER A 112 -10.11 3.90 1.24
CA SER A 112 -11.10 4.53 2.12
C SER A 112 -10.78 4.23 3.59
N LYS A 113 -10.90 5.24 4.47
CA LYS A 113 -10.59 5.12 5.90
C LYS A 113 -9.16 4.63 6.21
N THR A 114 -8.22 4.73 5.26
CA THR A 114 -6.81 4.41 5.48
C THR A 114 -6.16 5.46 6.39
N GLN A 115 -5.23 5.05 7.24
CA GLN A 115 -4.46 5.94 8.11
C GLN A 115 -3.01 5.95 7.65
N PHE A 116 -2.51 7.10 7.21
CA PHE A 116 -1.12 7.34 6.86
C PHE A 116 -0.49 8.22 7.93
N GLN A 117 0.38 7.64 8.77
CA GLN A 117 1.05 8.36 9.87
C GLN A 117 2.28 9.15 9.41
N SER A 118 2.82 8.80 8.24
CA SER A 118 3.88 9.53 7.54
C SER A 118 3.39 9.90 6.13
N THR A 119 4.12 10.78 5.45
CA THR A 119 3.86 11.16 4.05
C THR A 119 3.82 9.92 3.12
N PRO A 120 2.66 9.59 2.50
CA PRO A 120 2.62 8.58 1.43
C PRO A 120 3.07 9.20 0.10
N LEU A 121 3.87 8.45 -0.66
CA LEU A 121 4.49 8.93 -1.90
C LEU A 121 3.79 8.29 -3.10
N PHE A 122 3.29 9.09 -4.03
CA PHE A 122 2.61 8.66 -5.26
C PHE A 122 3.25 9.31 -6.50
N HIS A 123 4.56 9.55 -6.49
CA HIS A 123 5.24 10.26 -7.58
C HIS A 123 5.08 9.48 -8.89
N SER A 124 4.55 10.12 -9.94
CA SER A 124 4.32 9.48 -11.23
C SER A 124 3.43 8.21 -11.17
N ALA A 125 2.61 8.05 -10.12
CA ALA A 125 1.63 6.97 -10.06
C ALA A 125 0.51 7.21 -11.07
N LYS A 126 -0.02 6.14 -11.67
CA LYS A 126 -1.13 6.20 -12.63
C LYS A 126 -2.35 5.50 -12.10
N PHE A 127 -3.46 6.21 -12.00
CA PHE A 127 -4.77 5.70 -11.67
C PHE A 127 -5.65 5.74 -12.92
N MET A 128 -5.81 4.58 -13.58
CA MET A 128 -6.54 4.48 -14.85
C MET A 128 -8.06 4.51 -14.65
N MET A 129 -8.52 4.05 -13.47
CA MET A 129 -9.92 4.03 -13.06
C MET A 129 -10.10 4.81 -11.75
N GLY A 130 -11.31 4.75 -11.17
CA GLY A 130 -11.66 5.53 -9.98
C GLY A 130 -10.81 5.19 -8.75
N CYS A 131 -10.39 6.22 -8.02
CA CYS A 131 -9.62 6.09 -6.78
C CYS A 131 -10.37 6.71 -5.59
N ASN A 132 -10.36 6.05 -4.43
CA ASN A 132 -11.13 6.49 -3.28
C ASN A 132 -10.29 6.60 -2.00
N PHE A 133 -10.01 7.83 -1.58
CA PHE A 133 -9.39 8.17 -0.30
C PHE A 133 -10.42 8.63 0.75
N GLY A 134 -11.71 8.38 0.54
CA GLY A 134 -12.78 8.88 1.40
C GLY A 134 -12.62 8.44 2.86
N GLY A 135 -12.71 9.39 3.79
CA GLY A 135 -12.54 9.14 5.22
C GLY A 135 -11.12 8.79 5.66
N SER A 136 -10.12 8.82 4.77
CA SER A 136 -8.73 8.57 5.12
C SER A 136 -8.15 9.69 6.00
N LYS A 137 -7.10 9.37 6.75
CA LYS A 137 -6.37 10.33 7.58
C LYS A 137 -4.93 10.38 7.13
N PHE A 138 -4.47 11.58 6.82
CA PHE A 138 -3.09 11.88 6.47
C PHE A 138 -2.50 12.73 7.59
N SER A 139 -1.51 12.20 8.30
CA SER A 139 -0.76 12.95 9.33
C SER A 139 0.20 13.97 8.71
N GLU A 140 0.63 13.71 7.48
CA GLU A 140 1.43 14.60 6.64
C GLU A 140 0.84 14.66 5.21
N PRO A 141 1.05 15.75 4.44
CA PRO A 141 0.46 15.89 3.11
C PRO A 141 0.92 14.79 2.14
N PRO A 142 0.02 14.08 1.44
CA PRO A 142 0.39 13.09 0.42
C PRO A 142 1.08 13.75 -0.78
N GLN A 143 2.09 13.09 -1.36
CA GLN A 143 2.86 13.62 -2.49
C GLN A 143 2.41 12.97 -3.80
N PHE A 144 1.79 13.76 -4.69
CA PHE A 144 1.27 13.30 -5.99
C PHE A 144 2.02 13.92 -7.19
N TYR A 145 3.29 14.25 -7.04
CA TYR A 145 4.06 14.89 -8.12
C TYR A 145 4.02 14.06 -9.41
N SER A 146 3.57 14.66 -10.52
CA SER A 146 3.38 13.99 -11.80
C SER A 146 2.46 12.76 -11.78
N ALA A 147 1.65 12.56 -10.74
CA ALA A 147 0.65 11.50 -10.71
C ALA A 147 -0.48 11.80 -11.72
N GLU A 148 -1.00 10.75 -12.35
CA GLU A 148 -2.07 10.83 -13.33
C GLU A 148 -3.34 10.16 -12.78
N PHE A 149 -4.46 10.89 -12.82
CA PHE A 149 -5.78 10.38 -12.47
C PHE A 149 -6.68 10.48 -13.70
N HIS A 150 -7.04 9.34 -14.28
CA HIS A 150 -7.79 9.26 -15.55
C HIS A 150 -9.31 9.21 -15.32
N GLN A 151 -9.75 9.04 -14.07
CA GLN A 151 -11.16 9.02 -13.65
C GLN A 151 -11.32 9.74 -12.29
N ASP A 152 -12.57 9.77 -11.80
CA ASP A 152 -12.93 10.40 -10.53
C ASP A 152 -12.09 9.91 -9.35
N THR A 153 -11.56 10.86 -8.60
CA THR A 153 -10.84 10.60 -7.34
C THR A 153 -11.57 11.29 -6.19
N SER A 154 -11.98 10.52 -5.19
CA SER A 154 -12.71 11.03 -4.04
C SER A 154 -11.81 11.16 -2.80
N PHE A 155 -11.77 12.35 -2.22
CA PHE A 155 -11.23 12.62 -0.88
C PHE A 155 -12.35 12.95 0.11
N PHE A 156 -13.59 12.53 -0.16
CA PHE A 156 -14.74 12.90 0.67
C PHE A 156 -14.55 12.47 2.13
N GLY A 157 -14.55 13.43 3.05
CA GLY A 157 -14.34 13.19 4.48
C GLY A 157 -12.90 12.79 4.85
N ALA A 158 -11.93 12.88 3.93
CA ALA A 158 -10.53 12.71 4.27
C ALA A 158 -10.05 13.90 5.12
N SER A 159 -9.17 13.64 6.10
CA SER A 159 -8.55 14.67 6.92
C SER A 159 -7.06 14.76 6.67
N PHE A 160 -6.57 15.96 6.46
CA PHE A 160 -5.15 16.27 6.31
C PHE A 160 -4.72 17.05 7.54
N GLN A 161 -3.94 16.42 8.43
CA GLN A 161 -3.29 17.14 9.50
C GLN A 161 -2.10 17.88 8.88
N LEU A 162 -2.02 19.19 9.12
CA LEU A 162 -0.74 19.87 8.98
C LEU A 162 0.16 19.27 10.05
N GLY A 163 1.18 18.51 9.62
CA GLY A 163 2.26 18.12 10.51
C GLY A 163 2.71 19.34 11.30
N ALA A 164 2.97 19.16 12.60
CA ALA A 164 3.51 20.21 13.45
C ALA A 164 4.64 20.92 12.68
N MET A 165 4.41 22.18 12.33
CA MET A 165 5.49 23.02 11.80
C MET A 165 6.64 22.89 12.80
N PRO A 166 7.84 22.39 12.43
CA PRO A 166 9.00 22.71 13.24
C PRO A 166 8.99 24.24 13.36
N PRO A 167 9.16 24.81 14.56
CA PRO A 167 9.08 26.25 14.74
C PRO A 167 9.95 26.91 13.68
N SER A 168 9.31 27.72 12.84
CA SER A 168 9.93 28.41 11.72
C SER A 168 11.24 29.03 12.17
N GLU A 169 12.33 28.82 11.42
CA GLU A 169 13.47 29.72 11.44
C GLU A 169 12.97 31.10 11.02
N ALA A 170 12.48 31.86 11.99
CA ALA A 170 12.32 33.29 11.92
C ALA A 170 13.70 33.90 12.18
N ALA A 171 14.39 34.24 11.09
CA ALA A 171 15.50 35.18 11.09
C ALA A 171 15.29 36.16 9.92
#